data_AF-A0A523N8P3-F1
#
_entry.id   AF-A0A523N8P3-F1
#
_cell.length_a   1.000
_cell.length_b   1.000
_cell.length_c   1.000
_cell.angle_alpha   90.00
_cell.angle_beta   90.00
_cell.angle_gamma   90.00
#
_symmetry.space_group_name_H-M   'P 1'
#
loop_
_entity.id
_entity.type
_entity.pdbx_description
1 polymer ?
#
loop_
_entity_poly.entity_id
_entity_poly.type
_entity_poly.pdbx_seq_one_letter_code
_entity_poly.pdbx_strand_id
1 'polypeptide(L)'
;MNQQIRTGKTMLKMLGGRSVALINDPPQAKPRYGYGKPAHPLLLERIEQGRDEYRRWLQRFLRLADNYRRIPVDPDDPQRDATTPCWQNRWFPGLDAVTLYGLIACTKPARYIEIGSGFSTMFARRAVTDHGLDCRITSIDPKPRSDISSICDSVYRRRLENMNLAVFESLE
;
A
#
# COMPACT_ATOMS: atom_id res chain seq x y z
N MET A 1 -12.96 -32.12 53.25
CA MET A 1 -11.98 -33.11 52.77
C MET A 1 -12.32 -33.43 51.32
N ASN A 2 -11.65 -32.76 50.37
CA ASN A 2 -11.48 -33.24 49.00
C ASN A 2 -10.30 -32.47 48.41
N GLN A 3 -9.14 -33.13 48.46
CA GLN A 3 -7.89 -32.72 47.85
C GLN A 3 -8.00 -32.88 46.34
N GLN A 4 -7.95 -31.77 45.60
CA GLN A 4 -7.25 -31.68 44.31
C GLN A 4 -7.04 -30.20 43.94
N ILE A 5 -6.49 -29.44 44.89
CA ILE A 5 -5.83 -28.17 44.64
C ILE A 5 -4.34 -28.46 44.77
N ARG A 6 -3.65 -28.63 43.63
CA ARG A 6 -2.19 -28.42 43.40
C ARG A 6 -1.66 -29.37 42.32
N THR A 7 -1.55 -28.87 41.08
CA THR A 7 -0.44 -29.11 40.12
C THR A 7 -0.80 -28.37 38.82
N GLY A 8 0.00 -27.49 38.22
CA GLY A 8 1.30 -26.97 38.55
C GLY A 8 1.38 -25.51 38.11
N LYS A 9 1.94 -24.69 38.99
CA LYS A 9 2.53 -23.39 38.67
C LYS A 9 3.52 -23.58 37.51
N THR A 10 3.43 -22.70 36.53
CA THR A 10 4.59 -22.12 35.83
C THR A 10 5.64 -23.12 35.34
N MET A 11 5.43 -23.72 34.17
CA MET A 11 6.56 -24.16 33.34
C MET A 11 6.80 -23.11 32.24
N LEU A 12 7.29 -21.95 32.67
CA LEU A 12 7.92 -20.96 31.79
C LEU A 12 9.27 -21.54 31.37
N LYS A 13 9.27 -22.42 30.37
CA LYS A 13 10.51 -22.87 29.76
C LYS A 13 10.98 -21.76 28.83
N MET A 14 12.06 -21.10 29.24
CA MET A 14 12.79 -20.08 28.48
C MET A 14 12.95 -20.51 27.02
N LEU A 15 12.26 -19.81 26.13
CA LEU A 15 12.59 -19.72 24.71
C LEU A 15 13.06 -18.28 24.46
N GLY A 16 14.34 -18.03 24.73
CA GLY A 16 15.12 -16.91 24.18
C GLY A 16 14.45 -15.53 24.23
N GLY A 17 13.98 -15.09 25.39
CA GLY A 17 13.46 -13.71 25.55
C GLY A 17 12.10 -13.42 24.90
N ARG A 18 11.32 -14.44 24.52
CA ARG A 18 9.97 -14.25 23.99
C ARG A 18 8.91 -14.41 25.08
N SER A 19 8.08 -13.39 25.26
CA SER A 19 6.85 -13.47 26.06
C SER A 19 5.83 -14.36 25.35
N VAL A 20 5.30 -15.36 26.05
CA VAL A 20 4.22 -16.22 25.54
C VAL A 20 2.89 -15.65 26.04
N ALA A 21 2.04 -15.19 25.12
CA ALA A 21 0.65 -14.87 25.43
C ALA A 21 -0.17 -16.17 25.37
N LEU A 22 -0.66 -16.64 26.51
CA LEU A 22 -1.62 -17.74 26.57
C LEU A 22 -3.02 -17.16 26.34
N ILE A 23 -3.63 -17.52 25.21
CA ILE A 23 -5.01 -17.15 24.89
C ILE A 23 -5.91 -18.28 25.35
N ASN A 24 -6.70 -18.04 26.42
CA ASN A 24 -7.55 -19.06 27.05
C ASN A 24 -8.73 -19.51 26.17
N ASP A 25 -9.12 -18.70 25.17
CA ASP A 25 -10.13 -19.03 24.16
C ASP A 25 -9.63 -18.56 22.78
N PRO A 26 -9.01 -19.46 21.98
CA PRO A 26 -8.41 -19.06 20.72
C PRO A 26 -9.49 -18.57 19.75
N PRO A 27 -9.36 -17.35 19.18
CA PRO A 27 -10.38 -16.82 18.30
C PRO A 27 -10.53 -17.70 17.06
N GLN A 28 -11.77 -18.02 16.70
CA GLN A 28 -12.04 -18.63 15.39
C GLN A 28 -11.84 -17.58 14.29
N ALA A 29 -10.81 -17.75 13.48
CA ALA A 29 -10.53 -16.91 12.31
C ALA A 29 -11.55 -17.17 11.18
N LYS A 30 -12.79 -16.74 11.40
CA LYS A 30 -13.86 -16.79 10.40
C LYS A 30 -14.24 -15.37 10.00
N PRO A 31 -14.31 -15.04 8.69
CA PRO A 31 -14.80 -13.74 8.24
C PRO A 31 -16.20 -13.47 8.79
N ARG A 32 -16.43 -12.28 9.35
CA ARG A 32 -17.78 -11.87 9.81
C ARG A 32 -18.69 -11.51 8.64
N TYR A 33 -18.11 -10.92 7.59
CA TYR A 33 -18.76 -10.47 6.36
C TYR A 33 -17.97 -10.95 5.14
N GLY A 34 -18.60 -10.99 3.96
CA GLY A 34 -17.96 -11.41 2.71
C GLY A 34 -17.64 -12.92 2.64
N TYR A 35 -16.87 -13.33 1.62
CA TYR A 35 -16.50 -14.74 1.38
C TYR A 35 -17.70 -15.71 1.40
N GLY A 36 -18.78 -15.34 0.70
CA GLY A 36 -20.05 -16.09 0.68
C GLY A 36 -21.07 -15.67 1.75
N LYS A 37 -20.71 -14.76 2.67
CA LYS A 37 -21.63 -14.12 3.62
C LYS A 37 -22.05 -12.73 3.13
N PRO A 38 -23.11 -12.14 3.70
CA PRO A 38 -23.48 -10.76 3.42
C PRO A 38 -22.31 -9.80 3.60
N ALA A 39 -22.27 -8.75 2.77
CA ALA A 39 -21.36 -7.63 2.96
C ALA A 39 -21.69 -6.88 4.26
N HIS A 40 -20.72 -6.13 4.78
CA HIS A 40 -20.96 -5.26 5.91
C HIS A 40 -21.93 -4.13 5.47
N PRO A 41 -23.13 -4.00 6.07
CA PRO A 41 -24.18 -3.13 5.54
C PRO A 41 -23.76 -1.66 5.46
N LEU A 42 -23.14 -1.12 6.53
CA LEU A 42 -22.70 0.28 6.53
C LEU A 42 -21.60 0.56 5.49
N LEU A 43 -20.65 -0.35 5.27
CA LEU A 43 -19.61 -0.16 4.26
C LEU A 43 -20.19 -0.27 2.86
N LEU A 44 -21.10 -1.23 2.64
CA LEU A 44 -21.80 -1.38 1.38
C LEU A 44 -22.57 -0.09 1.05
N GLU A 45 -23.37 0.42 1.97
CA GLU A 45 -24.13 1.66 1.77
C GLU A 45 -23.22 2.83 1.39
N ARG A 46 -22.09 3.03 2.10
CA ARG A 46 -21.14 4.10 1.80
C ARG A 46 -20.48 3.95 0.42
N ILE A 47 -20.13 2.72 0.04
CA ILE A 47 -19.56 2.43 -1.29
C ILE A 47 -20.62 2.65 -2.38
N GLU A 48 -21.86 2.22 -2.16
CA GLU A 48 -22.97 2.40 -3.11
C GLU A 48 -23.27 3.88 -3.35
N GLN A 49 -23.23 4.71 -2.31
CA GLN A 49 -23.39 6.17 -2.44
C GLN A 49 -22.36 6.80 -3.41
N GLY A 50 -21.16 6.22 -3.52
CA GLY A 50 -20.10 6.68 -4.43
C GLY A 50 -20.05 5.98 -5.79
N ARG A 51 -20.95 5.03 -6.08
CA ARG A 51 -20.84 4.10 -7.23
C ARG A 51 -20.63 4.81 -8.58
N ASP A 52 -21.39 5.87 -8.84
CA ASP A 52 -21.27 6.60 -10.10
C ASP A 52 -19.96 7.38 -10.21
N GLU A 53 -19.42 7.86 -9.09
CA GLU A 53 -18.12 8.50 -9.06
C GLU A 53 -17.00 7.49 -9.34
N TYR A 54 -17.04 6.32 -8.70
CA TYR A 54 -16.09 5.25 -9.00
C TYR A 54 -16.17 4.83 -10.47
N ARG A 55 -17.37 4.70 -11.04
CA ARG A 55 -17.56 4.41 -12.47
C ARG A 55 -16.90 5.47 -13.34
N ARG A 56 -17.10 6.76 -13.05
CA ARG A 56 -16.47 7.86 -13.79
C ARG A 56 -14.96 7.78 -13.73
N TRP A 57 -14.37 7.54 -12.56
CA TRP A 57 -12.92 7.38 -12.42
C TRP A 57 -12.38 6.18 -13.19
N LEU A 58 -13.02 5.01 -13.05
CA LEU A 58 -12.63 3.80 -13.80
C LEU A 58 -12.70 4.02 -15.32
N GLN A 59 -13.71 4.74 -15.81
CA GLN A 59 -13.79 5.13 -17.23
C GLN A 59 -12.65 6.07 -17.66
N ARG A 60 -12.15 6.94 -16.78
CA ARG A 60 -10.95 7.76 -17.06
C ARG A 60 -9.71 6.87 -17.13
N PHE A 61 -9.55 5.95 -16.18
CA PHE A 61 -8.41 5.03 -16.13
C PHE A 61 -8.39 4.10 -17.34
N LEU A 62 -9.54 3.60 -17.79
CA LEU A 62 -9.64 2.76 -19.00
C LEU A 62 -9.08 3.44 -20.26
N ARG A 63 -9.11 4.78 -20.35
CA ARG A 63 -8.53 5.52 -21.49
C ARG A 63 -7.00 5.54 -21.50
N LEU A 64 -6.36 5.13 -20.40
CA LEU A 64 -4.91 5.01 -20.25
C LEU A 64 -4.41 3.59 -20.54
N ALA A 65 -5.26 2.72 -21.12
CA ALA A 65 -4.94 1.31 -21.36
C ALA A 65 -3.66 1.11 -22.19
N ASP A 66 -3.38 1.98 -23.16
CA ASP A 66 -2.17 1.87 -23.97
C ASP A 66 -0.91 2.24 -23.19
N ASN A 67 -1.01 3.16 -22.22
CA ASN A 67 0.08 3.42 -21.28
C ASN A 67 0.35 2.18 -20.41
N TYR A 68 -0.71 1.56 -19.88
CA TYR A 68 -0.60 0.36 -19.03
C TYR A 68 0.04 -0.82 -19.76
N ARG A 69 -0.25 -0.99 -21.06
CA ARG A 69 0.35 -2.04 -21.91
C ARG A 69 1.86 -1.91 -22.08
N ARG A 70 2.41 -0.72 -21.85
CA ARG A 70 3.86 -0.44 -21.97
C ARG A 70 4.61 -0.65 -20.65
N ILE A 71 3.92 -1.11 -19.60
CA ILE A 71 4.55 -1.46 -18.33
C ILE A 71 4.89 -2.96 -18.39
N PRO A 72 6.16 -3.35 -18.15
CA PRO A 72 6.57 -4.76 -18.14
C PRO A 72 5.69 -5.61 -17.24
N VAL A 73 5.45 -6.85 -17.65
CA VAL A 73 4.68 -7.79 -16.83
C VAL A 73 5.56 -8.42 -15.76
N ASP A 74 6.73 -8.92 -16.15
CA ASP A 74 7.61 -9.71 -15.30
C ASP A 74 8.64 -8.81 -14.58
N PRO A 75 8.91 -9.00 -13.28
CA PRO A 75 10.04 -8.37 -12.60
C PRO A 75 11.42 -8.70 -13.20
N ASP A 76 11.57 -9.87 -13.83
CA ASP A 76 12.83 -10.40 -14.39
C ASP A 76 12.99 -10.08 -15.89
N ASP A 77 12.14 -9.20 -16.44
CA ASP A 77 12.27 -8.73 -17.82
C ASP A 77 13.68 -8.12 -18.05
N PRO A 78 14.47 -8.63 -19.01
CA PRO A 78 15.85 -8.19 -19.21
C PRO A 78 15.97 -6.73 -19.69
N GLN A 79 14.88 -6.13 -20.18
CA GLN A 79 14.83 -4.73 -20.59
C GLN A 79 14.39 -3.80 -19.46
N ARG A 80 14.08 -4.35 -18.28
CA ARG A 80 13.57 -3.60 -17.14
C ARG A 80 14.72 -3.11 -16.24
N ASP A 81 14.81 -1.80 -16.11
CA ASP A 81 15.66 -1.18 -15.09
C ASP A 81 15.09 -1.35 -13.67
N ALA A 82 15.95 -1.27 -12.65
CA ALA A 82 15.58 -1.47 -11.25
C ALA A 82 14.40 -0.60 -10.76
N THR A 83 14.25 0.61 -11.34
CA THR A 83 13.23 1.60 -10.97
C THR A 83 12.02 1.63 -11.91
N THR A 84 11.99 0.80 -12.94
CA THR A 84 10.84 0.66 -13.83
C THR A 84 9.76 -0.21 -13.16
N PRO A 85 8.48 0.18 -13.10
CA PRO A 85 7.45 -0.67 -12.48
C PRO A 85 7.21 -1.95 -13.30
N CYS A 86 6.66 -2.99 -12.67
CA CYS A 86 6.14 -4.18 -13.36
C CYS A 86 4.82 -4.67 -12.74
N TRP A 87 4.01 -5.38 -13.53
CA TRP A 87 2.68 -5.85 -13.08
C TRP A 87 2.77 -6.99 -12.06
N GLN A 88 3.64 -7.97 -12.27
CA GLN A 88 3.82 -9.12 -11.37
C GLN A 88 4.77 -8.77 -10.22
N ASN A 89 4.50 -7.65 -9.55
CA ASN A 89 5.16 -7.29 -8.30
C ASN A 89 4.30 -7.78 -7.12
N ARG A 90 4.90 -8.42 -6.12
CA ARG A 90 4.18 -9.01 -4.97
C ARG A 90 3.73 -7.97 -3.93
N TRP A 91 3.99 -6.68 -4.17
CA TRP A 91 3.91 -5.63 -3.15
C TRP A 91 2.81 -4.60 -3.41
N PHE A 92 2.43 -4.39 -4.67
CA PHE A 92 1.49 -3.37 -5.10
C PHE A 92 0.54 -3.94 -6.18
N PRO A 93 -0.69 -4.35 -5.78
CA PRO A 93 -1.65 -4.99 -6.66
C PRO A 93 -1.99 -4.18 -7.93
N GLY A 94 -2.35 -4.88 -9.00
CA GLY A 94 -2.56 -4.26 -10.32
C GLY A 94 -3.65 -3.18 -10.33
N LEU A 95 -4.76 -3.35 -9.62
CA LEU A 95 -5.81 -2.32 -9.58
C LEU A 95 -5.36 -1.07 -8.80
N ASP A 96 -4.58 -1.24 -7.73
CA ASP A 96 -4.00 -0.14 -6.97
C ASP A 96 -2.99 0.63 -7.84
N ALA A 97 -2.19 -0.10 -8.63
CA ALA A 97 -1.28 0.48 -9.61
C ALA A 97 -1.98 1.27 -10.71
N VAL A 98 -3.04 0.71 -11.32
CA VAL A 98 -3.89 1.42 -12.29
C VAL A 98 -4.51 2.67 -11.67
N THR A 99 -4.99 2.56 -10.44
CA THR A 99 -5.65 3.66 -9.71
C THR A 99 -4.67 4.79 -9.41
N LEU A 100 -3.51 4.49 -8.81
CA LEU A 100 -2.50 5.50 -8.48
C LEU A 100 -1.97 6.19 -9.74
N TYR A 101 -1.59 5.41 -10.75
CA TYR A 101 -1.16 5.94 -12.05
C TYR A 101 -2.25 6.85 -12.64
N GLY A 102 -3.49 6.34 -12.68
CA GLY A 102 -4.62 7.02 -13.29
C GLY A 102 -4.98 8.32 -12.58
N LEU A 103 -4.93 8.35 -11.24
CA LEU A 103 -5.13 9.55 -10.45
C LEU A 103 -4.10 10.61 -10.83
N ILE A 104 -2.80 10.28 -10.79
CA ILE A 104 -1.72 11.22 -11.14
C ILE A 104 -1.88 11.75 -12.57
N ALA A 105 -2.12 10.88 -13.54
CA ALA A 105 -2.31 11.27 -14.94
C ALA A 105 -3.55 12.16 -15.15
N CYS A 106 -4.63 11.91 -14.41
CA CYS A 106 -5.91 12.61 -14.58
C CYS A 106 -6.02 13.91 -13.78
N THR A 107 -5.43 13.99 -12.59
CA THR A 107 -5.48 15.18 -11.72
C THR A 107 -4.28 16.08 -11.91
N LYS A 108 -3.16 15.54 -12.45
CA LYS A 108 -1.92 16.28 -12.72
C LYS A 108 -1.44 17.06 -11.49
N PRO A 109 -1.29 16.41 -10.33
CA PRO A 109 -0.94 17.11 -9.11
C PRO A 109 0.46 17.74 -9.26
N ALA A 110 0.67 18.91 -8.66
CA ALA A 110 2.00 19.51 -8.60
C ALA A 110 2.94 18.72 -7.65
N ARG A 111 2.37 18.01 -6.68
CA ARG A 111 3.12 17.31 -5.62
C ARG A 111 2.49 15.95 -5.31
N TYR A 112 3.34 14.94 -5.14
CA TYR A 112 2.99 13.61 -4.64
C TYR A 112 3.91 13.28 -3.47
N ILE A 113 3.34 13.18 -2.26
CA ILE A 113 4.07 12.79 -1.05
C ILE A 113 3.66 11.37 -0.67
N GLU A 114 4.64 10.49 -0.54
CA GLU A 114 4.43 9.08 -0.22
C GLU A 114 5.10 8.70 1.10
N ILE A 115 4.33 8.03 1.96
CA ILE A 115 4.81 7.50 3.25
C ILE A 115 4.91 5.98 3.12
N GLY A 116 6.13 5.46 3.17
CA GLY A 116 6.43 4.07 2.80
C GLY A 116 6.52 3.92 1.29
N SER A 117 7.74 3.73 0.78
CA SER A 117 8.06 3.82 -0.64
C SER A 117 8.52 2.48 -1.24
N GLY A 118 8.44 2.34 -2.55
CA GLY A 118 8.79 1.12 -3.27
C GLY A 118 8.12 1.01 -4.63
N PHE A 119 7.39 -0.08 -4.86
CA PHE A 119 6.74 -0.34 -6.17
C PHE A 119 5.70 0.72 -6.54
N SER A 120 4.89 1.20 -5.58
CA SER A 120 3.94 2.30 -5.80
C SER A 120 4.64 3.57 -6.28
N THR A 121 5.81 3.90 -5.74
CA THR A 121 6.66 5.02 -6.19
C THR A 121 7.06 4.89 -7.66
N MET A 122 7.39 3.68 -8.11
CA MET A 122 7.74 3.42 -9.52
C MET A 122 6.55 3.67 -10.45
N PHE A 123 5.34 3.26 -10.06
CA PHE A 123 4.13 3.56 -10.82
C PHE A 123 3.80 5.06 -10.82
N ALA A 124 3.96 5.73 -9.68
CA ALA A 124 3.78 7.18 -9.59
C ALA A 124 4.74 7.93 -10.52
N ARG A 125 6.05 7.62 -10.46
CA ARG A 125 7.03 8.21 -11.38
C ARG A 125 6.71 7.88 -12.83
N ARG A 126 6.30 6.65 -13.13
CA ARG A 126 5.95 6.25 -14.51
C ARG A 126 4.79 7.10 -15.05
N ALA A 127 3.76 7.37 -14.26
CA ALA A 127 2.66 8.26 -14.66
C ALA A 127 3.15 9.69 -14.93
N VAL A 128 4.02 10.22 -14.07
CA VAL A 128 4.64 11.56 -14.25
C VAL A 128 5.41 11.62 -15.55
N THR A 129 6.25 10.63 -15.83
CA THR A 129 7.08 10.57 -17.04
C THR A 129 6.25 10.39 -18.31
N ASP A 130 5.33 9.42 -18.33
CA ASP A 130 4.53 9.10 -19.52
C ASP A 130 3.65 10.29 -19.97
N HIS A 131 3.26 11.16 -19.04
CA HIS A 131 2.40 12.31 -19.29
C HIS A 131 3.13 13.66 -19.24
N GLY A 132 4.46 13.67 -19.09
CA GLY A 132 5.27 14.89 -19.07
C GLY A 132 4.85 15.89 -18.00
N LEU A 133 4.52 15.42 -16.80
CA LEU A 133 3.99 16.26 -15.72
C LEU A 133 5.13 16.91 -14.92
N ASP A 134 4.93 18.14 -14.46
CA ASP A 134 5.81 18.83 -13.49
C ASP A 134 5.50 18.41 -12.03
N CYS A 135 5.12 17.14 -11.83
CA CYS A 135 4.75 16.61 -10.53
C CYS A 135 6.01 16.20 -9.75
N ARG A 136 6.20 16.81 -8.58
CA ARG A 136 7.32 16.49 -7.67
C ARG A 136 6.97 15.35 -6.73
N ILE A 137 7.80 14.32 -6.72
CA ILE A 137 7.65 13.14 -5.87
C ILE A 137 8.55 13.26 -4.64
N THR A 138 7.93 13.22 -3.46
CA THR A 138 8.61 13.19 -2.17
C THR A 138 8.38 11.85 -1.49
N SER A 139 9.46 11.14 -1.14
CA SER A 139 9.43 9.89 -0.39
C SER A 139 9.77 10.13 1.08
N ILE A 140 8.93 9.63 1.99
CA ILE A 140 9.20 9.57 3.43
C ILE A 140 9.23 8.08 3.83
N ASP A 141 10.43 7.55 3.98
CA ASP A 141 10.63 6.14 4.31
C ASP A 141 11.99 5.93 5.01
N PRO A 142 12.01 5.53 6.30
CA PRO A 142 13.25 5.33 7.03
C PRO A 142 14.12 4.19 6.49
N LYS A 143 13.52 3.19 5.84
CA LYS A 143 14.23 2.01 5.35
C LYS A 143 13.43 1.36 4.21
N PRO A 144 13.48 1.92 2.99
CA PRO A 144 12.74 1.37 1.86
C PRO A 144 13.26 -0.01 1.50
N ARG A 145 12.38 -0.85 0.96
CA ARG A 145 12.73 -2.20 0.49
C ARG A 145 13.36 -2.19 -0.91
N SER A 146 13.12 -1.13 -1.67
CA SER A 146 13.65 -0.91 -3.02
C SER A 146 14.33 0.45 -3.05
N ASP A 147 15.49 0.55 -3.69
CA ASP A 147 16.13 1.86 -3.86
C ASP A 147 15.40 2.66 -4.95
N ILE A 148 14.56 3.58 -4.48
CA ILE A 148 13.73 4.47 -5.29
C ILE A 148 14.25 5.92 -5.26
N SER A 149 15.44 6.15 -4.69
CA SER A 149 15.94 7.51 -4.46
C SER A 149 16.12 8.29 -5.76
N SER A 150 16.59 7.64 -6.82
CA SER A 150 16.82 8.24 -8.14
C SER A 150 15.55 8.64 -8.89
N ILE A 151 14.37 8.15 -8.45
CA ILE A 151 13.08 8.49 -9.06
C ILE A 151 12.25 9.45 -8.20
N CYS A 152 12.81 9.98 -7.11
CA CYS A 152 12.16 10.96 -6.25
C CYS A 152 12.89 12.31 -6.33
N ASP A 153 12.13 13.39 -6.28
CA ASP A 153 12.66 14.75 -6.22
C ASP A 153 13.12 15.11 -4.80
N SER A 154 12.57 14.46 -3.78
CA SER A 154 12.97 14.62 -2.38
C SER A 154 12.82 13.31 -1.62
N VAL A 155 13.78 13.01 -0.74
CA VAL A 155 13.84 11.74 0.00
C VAL A 155 14.16 12.01 1.46
N TYR A 156 13.27 11.56 2.35
CA TYR A 156 13.44 11.64 3.79
C TYR A 156 13.57 10.23 4.38
N ARG A 157 14.79 9.89 4.84
CA ARG A 157 15.08 8.62 5.54
C ARG A 157 14.74 8.71 7.02
N ARG A 158 13.47 9.00 7.32
CA ARG A 158 12.94 9.18 8.68
C ARG A 158 11.56 8.57 8.82
N ARG A 159 11.20 8.20 10.06
CA ARG A 159 9.84 7.79 10.41
C ARG A 159 8.93 9.02 10.33
N LEU A 160 7.69 8.86 9.88
CA LEU A 160 6.76 9.97 9.69
C LEU A 160 6.53 10.75 10.98
N GLU A 161 6.41 10.06 12.11
CA GLU A 161 6.20 10.65 13.43
C GLU A 161 7.34 11.59 13.88
N ASN A 162 8.50 11.54 13.23
CA ASN A 162 9.65 12.41 13.49
C ASN A 162 9.82 13.51 12.42
N MET A 163 8.88 13.64 11.48
CA MET A 163 8.89 14.69 10.47
C MET A 163 8.25 15.96 10.99
N ASN A 164 8.74 17.11 10.54
CA ASN A 164 8.03 18.36 10.71
C ASN A 164 6.78 18.35 9.80
N LEU A 165 5.61 18.65 10.36
CA LEU A 165 4.34 18.72 9.61
C LEU A 165 4.36 19.78 8.51
N ALA A 166 5.28 20.74 8.56
CA ALA A 166 5.51 21.72 7.50
C ALA A 166 5.72 21.11 6.10
N VAL A 167 6.17 19.84 6.02
CA VAL A 167 6.27 19.13 4.73
C VAL A 167 4.91 19.04 4.01
N PHE A 168 3.81 18.99 4.77
CA PHE A 168 2.45 18.90 4.26
C PHE A 168 1.79 20.25 4.00
N GLU A 169 2.35 21.36 4.51
CA GLU A 169 1.83 22.71 4.26
C GLU A 169 1.89 23.10 2.77
N SER A 170 2.70 22.38 1.99
CA SER A 170 2.80 22.55 0.56
C SER A 170 1.76 21.74 -0.23
N LEU A 171 0.92 20.91 0.41
CA LEU A 171 -0.14 20.18 -0.31
C LEU A 171 -1.31 21.13 -0.63
N GLU A 172 -1.78 21.07 -1.87
CA GLU A 172 -2.92 21.85 -2.41
C GLU A 172 -4.14 20.95 -2.63
#